data_AF-A0A2W4XGS1-F1
#
_entry.id   AF-A0A2W4XGS1-F1
#
_cell.length_a   1.000
_cell.length_b   1.000
_cell.length_c   1.000
_cell.angle_alpha   90.00
_cell.angle_beta   90.00
_cell.angle_gamma   90.00
#
_symmetry.space_group_name_H-M   'P 1'
#
loop_
_entity.id
_entity.type
_entity.pdbx_description
1 polymer ?
#
loop_
_entity_poly.entity_id
_entity_poly.type
_entity_poly.pdbx_seq_one_letter_code
_entity_poly.pdbx_strand_id
1 'polypeptide(L)' 'MLLGPLISKMSHRTVKCLASKPNQADLATLSELITNGNIVPYIDYCYSLSEVPTAIRRLEQRQVFGKIAIQV' A
#
# COMPACT_ATOMS: atom_id res chain seq x y z
N MET A 1 -14.36 -0.41 0.87
CA MET A 1 -14.53 -1.54 1.82
C MET A 1 -15.97 -1.91 2.13
N LEU A 2 -16.96 -1.17 1.62
CA LEU A 2 -18.38 -1.39 1.95
C LEU A 2 -18.96 -2.69 1.35
N LEU A 3 -18.49 -3.10 0.17
CA LEU A 3 -19.04 -4.25 -0.57
C LEU A 3 -18.36 -5.60 -0.25
N GLY A 4 -17.34 -5.61 0.62
CA GLY A 4 -16.55 -6.81 0.93
C GLY A 4 -17.40 -8.03 1.37
N PRO A 5 -18.40 -7.85 2.26
CA PRO A 5 -19.28 -8.94 2.68
C PRO A 5 -20.16 -9.50 1.54
N LEU A 6 -20.67 -8.64 0.65
CA LEU A 6 -21.49 -9.05 -0.49
C LEU A 6 -20.67 -9.84 -1.51
N ILE A 7 -19.48 -9.33 -1.84
CA ILE A 7 -18.54 -10.01 -2.75
C ILE A 7 -18.11 -11.36 -2.16
N SER A 8 -17.89 -11.44 -0.84
CA SER A 8 -17.47 -12.68 -0.19
C SER A 8 -18.54 -13.77 -0.25
N LYS A 9 -19.82 -13.38 -0.13
CA LYS A 9 -20.96 -14.30 -0.26
C LYS A 9 -21.13 -14.81 -1.70
N MET A 10 -20.93 -13.95 -2.70
CA MET A 10 -21.12 -14.32 -4.11
C MET A 10 -19.94 -15.11 -4.70
N SER A 11 -18.71 -14.88 -4.23
CA SER A 11 -17.50 -15.44 -4.85
C SER A 11 -16.90 -16.64 -4.12
N HIS A 12 -17.45 -17.04 -2.97
CA HIS A 12 -16.82 -18.00 -2.03
C HIS A 12 -15.39 -17.63 -1.61
N ARG A 13 -14.95 -16.39 -1.84
CA ARG A 13 -13.63 -15.86 -1.45
C ARG A 13 -13.79 -14.91 -0.28
N THR A 14 -12.88 -14.97 0.68
CA THR A 14 -12.92 -14.05 1.83
C THR A 14 -12.29 -12.70 1.45
N VAL A 15 -13.08 -11.63 1.46
CA VAL A 15 -12.61 -10.25 1.29
C VAL A 15 -12.65 -9.55 2.65
N LYS A 16 -11.49 -9.18 3.18
CA LYS A 16 -11.34 -8.49 4.48
C LYS A 16 -10.64 -7.16 4.33
N CYS A 17 -10.92 -6.25 5.26
CA CYS A 17 -10.08 -5.08 5.48
C CYS A 17 -8.75 -5.54 6.07
N LEU A 18 -7.63 -5.19 5.42
CA LEU A 18 -6.32 -5.29 6.02
C LEU A 18 -5.94 -3.92 6.56
N ALA A 19 -6.01 -3.75 7.88
CA ALA A 19 -5.39 -2.63 8.57
C ALA A 19 -4.12 -3.15 9.24
N SER A 20 -2.96 -2.64 8.82
CA SER A 20 -1.71 -2.92 9.52
C SER A 20 -1.62 -2.06 10.77
N LYS A 21 -1.44 -2.69 11.93
CA LYS A 21 -1.14 -1.97 13.18
C LYS A 21 0.35 -1.64 13.19
N PRO A 22 0.75 -0.36 13.32
CA PRO A 22 2.17 -0.02 13.44
C PRO A 22 2.83 -0.72 14.63
N ASN A 23 3.99 -1.33 14.39
CA ASN A 23 4.85 -1.93 15.41
C ASN A 23 6.24 -1.29 15.30
N GLN A 24 6.66 -0.60 16.37
CA GLN A 24 7.93 0.12 16.39
C GLN A 24 9.15 -0.81 16.19
N ALA A 25 9.13 -1.99 16.80
CA ALA A 25 10.23 -2.94 16.69
C ALA A 25 10.38 -3.42 15.24
N ASP A 26 9.27 -3.81 14.61
CA ASP A 26 9.27 -4.27 13.21
C ASP A 26 9.70 -3.15 12.25
N LEU A 27 9.25 -1.90 12.50
CA LEU A 27 9.63 -0.75 11.69
C LEU A 27 11.13 -0.42 11.83
N ALA A 28 11.70 -0.56 13.03
CA ALA A 28 13.14 -0.39 13.24
C ALA A 28 13.94 -1.45 12.46
N THR A 29 13.52 -2.72 12.53
CA THR A 29 14.13 -3.79 11.75
C THR A 29 14.03 -3.53 10.24
N LEU A 30 12.86 -3.11 9.74
CA LEU A 30 12.69 -2.78 8.32
C LEU A 30 13.56 -1.60 7.89
N SER A 31 13.70 -0.58 8.73
CA SER A 31 14.54 0.60 8.46
C SER A 31 16.01 0.20 8.26
N GLU A 32 16.54 -0.65 9.14
CA GLU A 32 17.92 -1.15 9.03
C GLU A 32 18.11 -1.96 7.74
N LEU A 33 17.19 -2.88 7.43
CA LEU A 33 17.27 -3.70 6.22
C LEU A 33 17.21 -2.86 4.94
N ILE A 34 16.39 -1.80 4.93
CA ILE A 34 16.29 -0.88 3.79
C ILE A 34 17.56 -0.05 3.65
N THR A 35 18.07 0.51 4.75
CA THR A 35 19.28 1.36 4.75
C THR A 35 20.51 0.57 4.31
N ASN A 36 20.61 -0.70 4.71
CA ASN A 36 21.70 -1.60 4.33
C ASN A 36 21.55 -2.18 2.91
N GLY A 37 20.46 -1.89 2.21
CA GLY A 37 20.20 -2.39 0.84
C GLY A 37 19.76 -3.86 0.78
N ASN A 38 19.53 -4.52 1.92
CA ASN A 38 19.03 -5.90 1.99
C ASN A 38 17.58 -6.02 1.50
N ILE A 39 16.82 -4.93 1.64
CA ILE A 39 15.46 -4.79 1.09
C ILE A 39 15.42 -3.49 0.28
N VAL A 40 15.04 -3.58 -0.99
CA VAL A 40 14.80 -2.39 -1.83
C VAL A 40 13.29 -2.20 -1.99
N PRO A 41 12.68 -1.14 -1.43
CA PRO A 41 11.27 -0.84 -1.67
C PRO A 41 11.05 -0.55 -3.15
N TYR A 42 10.13 -1.30 -3.79
CA TYR A 42 9.71 -0.99 -5.14
C TYR A 42 8.72 0.18 -5.12
N ILE A 43 9.17 1.36 -5.56
CA ILE A 43 8.33 2.56 -5.72
C ILE A 43 7.98 2.68 -7.20
N ASP A 44 6.71 2.50 -7.54
CA ASP A 44 6.22 2.57 -8.92
C ASP A 44 6.22 4.01 -9.44
N TYR A 45 5.72 4.92 -8.60
CA TYR A 45 5.53 6.33 -8.91
C TYR A 45 5.78 7.21 -7.69
N CYS A 46 6.33 8.38 -7.94
CA CYS A 46 6.44 9.47 -6.98
C CYS A 46 5.63 10.66 -7.51
N TYR A 47 4.65 11.12 -6.73
CA TYR A 47 3.80 12.26 -7.07
C TYR A 47 4.09 13.43 -6.13
N SER A 48 3.92 14.66 -6.60
CA SER A 48 3.92 15.82 -5.71
C SER A 48 2.67 15.86 -4.83
N LEU A 49 2.69 16.64 -3.75
CA LEU A 49 1.53 16.81 -2.86
C LEU A 49 0.26 17.30 -3.61
N SER A 50 0.40 18.14 -4.63
CA SER A 50 -0.74 18.62 -5.43
C SER A 50 -1.39 17.54 -6.30
N GLU A 51 -0.68 16.43 -6.55
CA GLU A 51 -1.11 15.33 -7.41
C GLU A 51 -1.72 14.16 -6.63
N VAL A 52 -1.90 14.28 -5.31
CA VAL A 52 -2.57 13.25 -4.47
C VAL A 52 -3.89 12.74 -5.07
N PRO A 53 -4.78 13.57 -5.66
CA PRO A 53 -5.99 13.06 -6.31
C PRO A 53 -5.71 12.07 -7.44
N THR A 54 -4.65 12.32 -8.22
CA THR A 54 -4.21 11.44 -9.32
C THR A 54 -3.59 10.16 -8.76
N ALA A 55 -2.75 10.27 -7.72
CA ALA A 55 -2.13 9.14 -7.04
C ALA A 55 -3.19 8.15 -6.50
N ILE A 56 -4.25 8.66 -5.87
CA ILE A 56 -5.35 7.84 -5.36
C ILE A 56 -6.11 7.14 -6.50
N ARG A 57 -6.46 7.87 -7.58
CA ARG A 57 -7.12 7.27 -8.75
C ARG A 57 -6.29 6.14 -9.35
N ARG A 58 -4.97 6.30 -9.42
CA ARG A 58 -4.05 5.27 -9.92
C ARG A 58 -4.03 4.03 -9.01
N LEU A 59 -3.98 4.24 -7.70
CA LEU A 59 -4.03 3.15 -6.72
C LEU A 59 -5.34 2.35 -6.83
N GLU A 60 -6.47 3.02 -7.02
CA GLU A 60 -7.78 2.39 -7.17
C GLU A 60 -7.90 1.50 -8.42
N GLN A 61 -7.14 1.83 -9.48
CA GLN A 61 -7.05 1.00 -10.69
C GLN A 61 -6.34 -0.34 -10.46
N ARG A 62 -5.66 -0.55 -9.32
CA ARG A 62 -4.93 -1.79 -8.96
C ARG A 62 -3.85 -2.20 -9.97
N GLN A 63 -3.30 -1.23 -10.70
CA GLN A 63 -2.20 -1.43 -11.66
C GLN A 63 -0.85 -0.96 -11.10
N VAL A 64 -0.80 -0.67 -9.79
CA VAL A 64 0.41 -0.22 -9.11
C VAL A 64 1.24 -1.42 -8.69
N PHE A 65 2.51 -1.41 -9.02
CA PHE A 65 3.48 -2.37 -8.52
C PHE A 65 4.13 -1.82 -7.25
N GLY A 66 4.12 -2.57 -6.14
CA GLY A 66 4.75 -2.09 -4.91
C GLY A 66 4.06 -0.88 -4.28
N LYS A 67 4.75 0.27 -4.23
CA LYS A 67 4.35 1.46 -3.45
C LYS A 67 4.23 2.71 -4.34
N ILE A 68 3.34 3.62 -3.93
CA ILE A 68 3.33 5.02 -4.39
C ILE A 68 3.92 5.89 -3.28
N ALA A 69 4.80 6.81 -3.64
CA ALA A 69 5.32 7.84 -2.74
C ALA A 69 4.71 9.21 -3.07
N ILE A 70 4.49 10.03 -2.03
CA ILE A 70 4.12 11.44 -2.18
C ILE A 70 5.31 12.27 -1.71
N GLN A 71 5.82 13.12 -2.59
CA GLN A 71 6.85 14.11 -2.29
C GLN A 71 6.18 15.41 -1.85
N VAL A 72 6.60 15.88 -0.68
CA VAL A 72 6.18 17.13 -0.05
C VAL A 72 7.27 18.18 -0.14
#